data_AF-A0A5Q0L7Z5-F1
#
_entry.id   AF-A0A5Q0L7Z5-F1
#
_cell.length_a   1.000
_cell.length_b   1.000
_cell.length_c   1.000
_cell.angle_alpha   90.00
_cell.angle_beta   90.00
_cell.angle_gamma   90.00
#
_symmetry.space_group_name_H-M   'P 1'
#
loop_
_entity.id
_entity.type
_entity.pdbx_description
1 polymer ?
#
loop_
_entity_poly.entity_id
_entity_poly.type
_entity_poly.pdbx_seq_one_letter_code
_entity_poly.pdbx_strand_id
1 'polypeptide(L)'
;MSASVSVRRFAAAALSVAAVTGASALPASAADHAPRPRAAVQITHVHYDSPDRHRRSDLNEEWVDITNTTRRAVDLDRWTLSDRDGRTYTFRHYRLGGRATVRVHTGVGRDTFRDLYQDRRSSVWDKRADTATLRNDHRRLVDTVTWGGHHGGGHGGGHGGGHGGGHR
;
A
#
# COMPACT_ATOMS: atom_id res chain seq x y z
N MET A 1 63.24 -3.97 -32.59
CA MET A 1 61.78 -4.07 -32.75
C MET A 1 61.29 -2.72 -33.26
N SER A 2 60.53 -2.75 -34.37
CA SER A 2 59.64 -1.75 -35.02
C SER A 2 59.58 -0.33 -34.45
N ALA A 3 59.91 0.71 -35.24
CA ALA A 3 59.02 1.48 -36.16
C ALA A 3 58.08 2.44 -35.39
N SER A 4 57.70 3.64 -35.82
CA SER A 4 57.99 4.51 -36.95
C SER A 4 57.28 5.85 -36.66
N VAL A 5 57.86 6.96 -37.13
CA VAL A 5 57.24 8.12 -37.83
C VAL A 5 55.91 8.68 -37.26
N SER A 6 55.87 9.83 -36.59
CA SER A 6 55.88 11.23 -37.08
C SER A 6 54.51 11.80 -37.46
N VAL A 7 54.39 13.14 -37.31
CA VAL A 7 53.59 14.11 -38.10
C VAL A 7 52.32 14.76 -37.48
N ARG A 8 52.53 16.05 -37.16
CA ARG A 8 51.79 17.31 -37.45
C ARG A 8 50.37 17.62 -36.92
N ARG A 9 50.37 18.76 -36.20
CA ARG A 9 49.48 19.95 -36.22
C ARG A 9 48.52 20.08 -37.43
N PHE A 10 47.27 20.47 -37.20
CA PHE A 10 46.72 21.85 -37.29
C PHE A 10 45.17 21.82 -37.20
N ALA A 11 44.60 22.90 -36.66
CA ALA A 11 43.18 23.12 -36.42
C ALA A 11 42.35 23.29 -37.71
N ALA A 12 41.04 23.00 -37.65
CA ALA A 12 40.03 23.66 -38.49
C ALA A 12 38.62 23.50 -37.89
N ALA A 13 37.97 24.63 -37.62
CA ALA A 13 36.56 24.72 -37.31
C ALA A 13 35.73 24.59 -38.60
N ALA A 14 34.59 23.88 -38.53
CA ALA A 14 33.53 23.97 -39.52
C ALA A 14 32.20 24.16 -38.80
N LEU A 15 31.62 25.35 -38.99
CA LEU A 15 30.27 25.72 -38.58
C LEU A 15 29.28 25.01 -39.51
N SER A 16 28.33 24.27 -38.94
CA SER A 16 27.14 23.81 -39.66
C SER A 16 25.91 24.26 -38.87
N VAL A 17 25.30 25.37 -39.31
CA VAL A 17 23.98 25.77 -38.85
C VAL A 17 22.96 24.91 -39.57
N ALA A 18 22.38 23.94 -38.87
CA ALA A 18 21.20 23.21 -39.33
C ALA A 18 20.00 23.72 -38.54
N ALA A 19 19.21 24.61 -39.14
CA ALA A 19 17.91 24.98 -38.62
C ALA A 19 16.92 23.83 -38.87
N VAL A 20 16.62 23.04 -37.84
CA VAL A 20 15.49 22.11 -37.86
C VAL A 20 14.41 22.68 -36.96
N THR A 21 13.42 23.33 -37.57
CA THR A 21 12.11 23.58 -36.95
C THR A 21 11.41 22.24 -36.76
N GLY A 22 11.64 21.60 -35.62
CA GLY A 22 10.80 20.52 -35.13
C GLY A 22 9.67 21.12 -34.31
N ALA A 23 8.45 21.14 -34.85
CA ALA A 23 7.26 21.39 -34.04
C ALA A 23 7.19 20.29 -32.97
N SER A 24 7.52 20.62 -31.72
CA SER A 24 7.25 19.75 -30.59
C SER A 24 5.73 19.65 -30.45
N ALA A 25 5.13 18.60 -31.02
CA ALA A 25 3.83 18.14 -30.55
C ALA A 25 4.01 17.84 -29.07
N LEU A 26 3.45 18.69 -28.21
CA LEU A 26 3.38 18.41 -26.79
C LEU A 26 2.76 17.01 -26.66
N PRO A 27 3.31 16.11 -25.83
CA PRO A 27 2.56 14.93 -25.47
C PRO A 27 1.23 15.45 -24.90
N ALA A 28 0.12 15.11 -25.56
CA ALA A 28 -1.19 15.27 -24.96
C ALA A 28 -1.13 14.53 -23.63
N SER A 29 -1.36 15.23 -22.52
CA SER A 29 -1.43 14.66 -21.18
C SER A 29 -2.64 13.71 -21.09
N ALA A 30 -2.51 12.54 -21.70
CA ALA A 30 -3.24 11.33 -21.36
C ALA A 30 -2.40 10.49 -20.38
N ALA A 31 -1.49 11.13 -19.65
CA ALA A 31 -0.63 10.49 -18.65
C ALA A 31 -1.23 10.50 -17.23
N ASP A 32 -2.40 11.11 -17.02
CA ASP A 32 -3.02 11.21 -15.68
C ASP A 32 -3.87 10.00 -15.26
N HIS A 33 -3.81 8.89 -16.01
CA HIS A 33 -4.41 7.63 -15.55
C HIS A 33 -3.61 6.38 -15.90
N ALA A 34 -2.27 6.46 -15.84
CA ALA A 34 -1.52 5.23 -15.61
C ALA A 34 -1.95 4.70 -14.22
N PRO A 35 -2.51 3.47 -14.12
CA PRO A 35 -2.82 2.89 -12.82
C PRO A 35 -1.53 2.92 -12.00
N ARG A 36 -1.56 3.57 -10.83
CA ARG A 36 -0.44 3.47 -9.88
C ARG A 36 -0.12 1.97 -9.76
N PRO A 37 1.14 1.55 -9.94
CA PRO A 37 1.48 0.14 -9.84
C PRO A 37 1.02 -0.34 -8.47
N ARG A 38 -0.01 -1.18 -8.47
CA ARG A 38 -0.57 -1.73 -7.24
C ARG A 38 0.56 -2.48 -6.52
N ALA A 39 0.76 -2.19 -5.24
CA ALA A 39 1.79 -2.85 -4.46
C ALA A 39 1.64 -4.37 -4.57
N ALA A 40 2.75 -5.08 -4.73
CA ALA A 40 2.78 -6.53 -4.87
C ALA A 40 2.17 -7.25 -3.66
N VAL A 41 2.35 -6.65 -2.48
CA VAL A 41 1.80 -7.10 -1.21
C VAL A 41 0.95 -5.97 -0.64
N GLN A 42 -0.23 -6.31 -0.13
CA GLN A 42 -1.27 -5.35 0.27
C GLN A 42 -1.92 -5.76 1.58
N ILE A 43 -2.38 -4.78 2.35
CA ILE A 43 -3.33 -4.98 3.43
C ILE A 43 -4.72 -5.08 2.79
N THR A 44 -5.38 -6.22 2.92
CA THR A 44 -6.66 -6.47 2.23
C THR A 44 -7.87 -6.39 3.13
N HIS A 45 -7.74 -6.78 4.39
CA HIS A 45 -8.80 -6.64 5.38
C HIS A 45 -8.20 -6.32 6.75
N VAL A 46 -8.95 -5.57 7.54
CA VAL A 46 -8.67 -5.30 8.95
C VAL A 46 -9.94 -5.59 9.72
N HIS A 47 -9.84 -6.40 10.77
CA HIS A 47 -10.91 -6.64 11.72
C HIS A 47 -10.47 -6.17 13.09
N TYR A 48 -11.20 -5.22 13.65
CA TYR A 48 -10.88 -4.53 14.90
C TYR A 48 -11.95 -4.75 15.99
N ASP A 49 -13.01 -5.51 15.70
CA ASP A 49 -14.12 -5.71 16.62
C ASP A 49 -13.98 -6.99 17.46
N SER A 50 -13.15 -6.96 18.50
CA SER A 50 -13.15 -8.00 19.53
C SER A 50 -14.22 -7.71 20.60
N PRO A 51 -15.14 -8.65 20.91
CA PRO A 51 -16.34 -8.38 21.71
C PRO A 51 -16.06 -8.01 23.17
N ASP A 52 -14.95 -8.42 23.77
CA ASP A 52 -14.47 -7.92 25.06
C ASP A 52 -12.97 -8.23 25.22
N ARG A 53 -12.21 -7.37 25.89
CA ARG A 53 -10.72 -7.42 25.87
C ARG A 53 -10.09 -8.29 26.96
N HIS A 54 -10.90 -9.10 27.64
CA HIS A 54 -10.48 -9.77 28.88
C HIS A 54 -9.82 -11.13 28.65
N ARG A 55 -10.05 -11.80 27.50
CA ARG A 55 -9.41 -13.09 27.19
C ARG A 55 -8.53 -12.99 25.95
N ARG A 56 -7.49 -13.83 25.92
CA ARG A 56 -6.55 -13.89 24.78
C ARG A 56 -7.20 -14.41 23.50
N SER A 57 -8.20 -15.29 23.62
CA SER A 57 -9.01 -15.79 22.50
C SER A 57 -9.73 -14.64 21.79
N ASP A 58 -10.20 -13.66 22.55
CA ASP A 58 -11.01 -12.57 22.04
C ASP A 58 -10.15 -11.65 21.16
N LEU A 59 -8.86 -11.50 21.50
CA LEU A 59 -7.88 -10.77 20.69
C LEU A 59 -7.47 -11.51 19.40
N ASN A 60 -7.85 -12.78 19.21
CA ASN A 60 -7.67 -13.46 17.93
C ASN A 60 -8.79 -13.08 16.93
N GLU A 61 -9.88 -12.49 17.40
CA GLU A 61 -10.87 -11.86 16.51
C GLU A 61 -10.38 -10.51 16.00
N GLU A 62 -9.36 -9.92 16.60
CA GLU A 62 -8.68 -8.73 16.07
C GLU A 62 -7.51 -9.16 15.16
N TRP A 63 -7.55 -8.80 13.88
CA TRP A 63 -6.57 -9.26 12.90
C TRP A 63 -6.43 -8.38 11.65
N VAL A 64 -5.33 -8.57 10.93
CA VAL A 64 -5.06 -7.95 9.61
C VAL A 64 -4.72 -9.03 8.59
N ASP A 65 -5.40 -9.02 7.45
CA ASP A 65 -5.05 -9.86 6.30
C ASP A 65 -4.06 -9.12 5.39
N ILE A 66 -2.99 -9.82 5.03
CA ILE A 66 -1.97 -9.36 4.08
C ILE A 66 -1.92 -10.31 2.91
N THR A 67 -2.13 -9.78 1.71
CA THR A 67 -2.23 -10.56 0.47
C THR A 67 -1.10 -10.23 -0.49
N ASN A 68 -0.48 -11.26 -1.04
CA ASN A 68 0.42 -11.15 -2.18
C ASN A 68 -0.39 -11.25 -3.48
N THR A 69 -0.53 -10.14 -4.19
CA THR A 69 -1.30 -10.06 -5.44
C THR A 69 -0.52 -10.58 -6.65
N THR A 70 0.75 -10.94 -6.50
CA THR A 70 1.57 -11.47 -7.59
C THR A 70 1.51 -12.99 -7.66
N ARG A 71 2.07 -13.59 -8.72
CA ARG A 71 2.18 -15.04 -8.87
C ARG A 71 3.43 -15.62 -8.18
N ARG A 72 4.38 -14.78 -7.75
CA ARG A 72 5.65 -15.22 -7.15
C ARG A 72 5.58 -15.07 -5.64
N ALA A 73 6.23 -15.97 -4.92
CA ALA A 73 6.36 -15.83 -3.48
C ALA A 73 7.22 -14.60 -3.13
N VAL A 74 6.85 -13.89 -2.07
CA VAL A 74 7.56 -12.72 -1.54
C VAL A 74 8.09 -13.08 -0.15
N ASP A 75 9.35 -12.76 0.10
CA ASP A 75 9.94 -12.87 1.42
C ASP A 75 9.56 -11.64 2.25
N LEU A 76 8.88 -11.87 3.37
CA LEU A 76 8.46 -10.83 4.30
C LEU A 76 9.40 -10.75 5.51
N ASP A 77 10.54 -11.45 5.52
CA ASP A 77 11.48 -11.39 6.64
C ASP A 77 11.85 -9.93 6.98
N ARG A 78 11.71 -9.57 8.25
CA ARG A 78 11.94 -8.22 8.82
C ARG A 78 11.01 -7.12 8.31
N TRP A 79 9.96 -7.45 7.56
CA TRP A 79 8.88 -6.51 7.29
C TRP A 79 8.16 -6.18 8.59
N THR A 80 7.45 -5.05 8.61
CA THR A 80 6.74 -4.58 9.79
C THR A 80 5.30 -4.19 9.50
N LEU A 81 4.38 -4.63 10.35
CA LEU A 81 2.99 -4.16 10.42
C LEU A 81 2.83 -3.34 11.70
N SER A 82 2.38 -2.10 11.61
CA SER A 82 2.20 -1.22 12.77
C SER A 82 0.90 -0.45 12.76
N ASP A 83 0.40 -0.12 13.95
CA ASP A 83 -0.69 0.85 14.15
C ASP A 83 -0.18 2.31 14.18
N ARG A 84 -1.10 3.24 14.39
CA ARG A 84 -0.79 4.68 14.54
C ARG A 84 0.02 4.99 15.80
N ASP A 85 -0.16 4.22 16.86
CA ASP A 85 0.53 4.39 18.15
C ASP A 85 1.96 3.82 18.16
N GLY A 86 2.36 3.12 17.09
CA GLY A 86 3.70 2.54 16.93
C GLY A 86 3.83 1.11 17.46
N ARG A 87 2.74 0.44 17.88
CA ARG A 87 2.74 -0.98 18.20
C ARG A 87 3.07 -1.75 16.93
N THR A 88 4.27 -2.32 16.90
CA THR A 88 4.83 -2.94 15.71
C THR A 88 4.92 -4.44 15.87
N TYR A 89 4.46 -5.18 14.85
CA TYR A 89 4.73 -6.58 14.63
C TYR A 89 5.81 -6.73 13.54
N THR A 90 6.76 -7.63 13.75
CA THR A 90 7.84 -7.91 12.78
C THR A 90 7.72 -9.34 12.30
N PHE A 91 7.60 -9.52 10.99
CA PHE A 91 7.62 -10.84 10.37
C PHE A 91 9.01 -11.46 10.53
N ARG A 92 9.06 -12.71 11.01
CA ARG A 92 10.32 -13.45 11.22
C ARG A 92 10.33 -14.68 10.33
N HIS A 93 11.27 -14.72 9.39
CA HIS A 93 11.50 -15.86 8.49
C HIS A 93 10.23 -16.31 7.76
N TYR A 94 9.38 -15.36 7.37
CA TYR A 94 8.07 -15.65 6.80
C TYR A 94 8.04 -15.37 5.30
N ARG A 95 7.60 -16.36 4.53
CA ARG A 95 7.49 -16.27 3.07
C ARG A 95 6.04 -16.39 2.64
N LEU A 96 5.50 -15.32 2.05
CA LEU A 96 4.14 -15.28 1.55
C LEU A 96 4.07 -15.80 0.11
N GLY A 97 3.37 -16.91 -0.09
CA GLY A 97 3.16 -17.50 -1.41
C GLY A 97 2.51 -16.53 -2.41
N GLY A 98 2.70 -16.76 -3.71
CA GLY A 98 1.98 -16.01 -4.75
C GLY A 98 0.47 -16.25 -4.62
N ARG A 99 -0.33 -15.19 -4.75
CA ARG A 99 -1.80 -15.23 -4.57
C ARG A 99 -2.25 -15.70 -3.18
N ALA A 100 -1.34 -15.78 -2.21
CA ALA A 100 -1.67 -16.20 -0.86
C ALA A 100 -1.98 -14.99 0.04
N THR A 101 -2.71 -15.28 1.11
CA THR A 101 -3.01 -14.35 2.20
C THR A 101 -2.51 -14.95 3.50
N VAL A 102 -1.91 -14.11 4.33
CA VAL A 102 -1.61 -14.40 5.73
C VAL A 102 -2.44 -13.49 6.62
N ARG A 103 -3.00 -14.06 7.68
CA ARG A 103 -3.71 -13.35 8.73
C ARG A 103 -2.79 -13.14 9.91
N VAL A 104 -2.69 -11.91 10.39
CA VAL A 104 -1.92 -11.55 11.59
C VAL A 104 -2.90 -11.19 12.69
N HIS A 105 -3.07 -12.09 13.65
CA HIS A 105 -3.91 -11.93 14.83
C HIS A 105 -3.20 -11.12 15.92
N THR A 106 -3.93 -10.28 16.64
CA THR A 106 -3.37 -9.52 17.77
C THR A 106 -3.07 -10.41 18.97
N GLY A 107 -3.90 -11.42 19.23
CA GLY A 107 -3.79 -12.28 20.40
C GLY A 107 -2.65 -13.31 20.37
N VAL A 108 -2.83 -14.40 21.12
CA VAL A 108 -1.85 -15.47 21.28
C VAL A 108 -2.35 -16.73 20.57
N GLY A 109 -1.44 -17.39 19.87
CA GLY A 109 -1.72 -18.63 19.17
C GLY A 109 -0.43 -19.27 18.69
N ARG A 110 -0.56 -20.33 17.90
CA ARG A 110 0.58 -20.99 17.28
C ARG A 110 0.67 -20.56 15.83
N ASP A 111 1.81 -19.99 15.46
CA ASP A 111 2.07 -19.59 14.08
C ASP A 111 1.95 -20.78 13.11
N THR A 112 1.31 -20.50 11.97
CA THR A 112 1.18 -21.38 10.83
C THR A 112 1.61 -20.62 9.56
N PHE A 113 1.53 -21.29 8.41
CA PHE A 113 1.78 -20.62 7.13
C PHE A 113 0.66 -19.63 6.75
N ARG A 114 -0.49 -19.65 7.42
CA ARG A 114 -1.66 -18.78 7.13
C ARG A 114 -2.02 -17.83 8.26
N ASP A 115 -1.65 -18.18 9.48
CA ASP A 115 -2.06 -17.46 10.69
C ASP A 115 -0.80 -17.18 11.51
N LEU A 116 -0.57 -15.91 11.81
CA LEU A 116 0.52 -15.42 12.64
C LEU A 116 -0.06 -14.68 13.84
N TYR A 117 0.64 -14.70 14.95
CA TYR A 117 0.17 -14.11 16.21
C TYR A 117 1.16 -13.07 16.73
N GLN A 118 0.66 -11.90 17.13
CA GLN A 118 1.48 -10.85 17.72
C GLN A 118 1.85 -11.14 19.19
N ASP A 119 1.25 -12.17 19.79
CA ASP A 119 1.40 -12.57 21.18
C ASP A 119 1.05 -11.45 22.19
N ARG A 120 0.13 -10.56 21.82
CA ARG A 120 -0.28 -9.45 22.69
C ARG A 120 -1.43 -9.85 23.59
N ARG A 121 -1.57 -9.07 24.66
CA ARG A 121 -2.62 -9.21 25.69
C ARG A 121 -3.54 -8.00 25.75
N SER A 122 -3.36 -7.07 24.81
CA SER A 122 -4.15 -5.86 24.65
C SER A 122 -4.42 -5.65 23.17
N SER A 123 -5.58 -5.08 22.89
CA SER A 123 -5.97 -4.61 21.55
C SER A 123 -4.93 -3.65 20.98
N VAL A 124 -4.67 -3.75 19.68
CA VAL A 124 -3.79 -2.92 18.88
C VAL A 124 -4.62 -1.98 18.01
N TRP A 125 -5.63 -2.51 17.33
CA TRP A 125 -6.43 -1.78 16.36
C TRP A 125 -7.59 -1.02 17.02
N ASP A 126 -7.57 0.31 16.95
CA ASP A 126 -8.64 1.14 17.54
C ASP A 126 -9.95 1.03 16.74
N LYS A 127 -11.06 0.67 17.41
CA LYS A 127 -12.39 0.52 16.79
C LYS A 127 -12.94 1.81 16.20
N ARG A 128 -12.56 2.98 16.73
CA ARG A 128 -13.07 4.29 16.32
C ARG A 128 -12.34 4.81 15.10
N ALA A 129 -11.01 4.82 15.15
CA ALA A 129 -10.17 5.27 14.06
C ALA A 129 -8.71 4.86 14.27
N ASP A 130 -8.08 4.31 13.25
CA ASP A 130 -6.68 3.91 13.29
C ASP A 130 -6.08 3.85 11.87
N THR A 131 -4.81 3.51 11.78
CA THR A 131 -4.06 3.32 10.54
C THR A 131 -3.13 2.13 10.66
N ALA A 132 -3.39 1.07 9.89
CA ALA A 132 -2.45 -0.03 9.68
C ALA A 132 -1.41 0.36 8.63
N THR A 133 -0.14 0.16 8.94
CA THR A 133 1.00 0.50 8.06
C THR A 133 1.88 -0.72 7.84
N LEU A 134 2.06 -1.12 6.58
CA LEU A 134 2.97 -2.19 6.17
C LEU A 134 4.24 -1.58 5.56
N ARG A 135 5.40 -1.95 6.10
CA ARG A 135 6.72 -1.56 5.57
C ARG A 135 7.58 -2.78 5.30
N ASN A 136 8.43 -2.67 4.30
CA ASN A 136 9.42 -3.71 4.01
C ASN A 136 10.62 -3.65 4.96
N ASP A 137 11.57 -4.57 4.80
CA ASP A 137 12.79 -4.69 5.59
C ASP A 137 13.75 -3.48 5.46
N HIS A 138 13.59 -2.67 4.40
CA HIS A 138 14.25 -1.38 4.22
C HIS A 138 13.45 -0.20 4.78
N ARG A 139 12.40 -0.45 5.56
CA ARG A 139 11.46 0.54 6.13
C ARG A 139 10.70 1.35 5.09
N ARG A 140 10.67 0.95 3.83
CA ARG A 140 9.88 1.62 2.79
C ARG A 140 8.41 1.27 2.97
N LEU A 141 7.55 2.26 2.82
CA LEU A 141 6.10 2.06 2.84
C LEU A 141 5.70 1.14 1.68
N VAL A 142 5.00 0.05 2.01
CA VAL A 142 4.43 -0.88 1.04
C VAL A 142 2.94 -0.60 0.88
N ASP A 143 2.22 -0.51 1.99
CA ASP A 143 0.79 -0.25 1.98
C ASP A 143 0.30 0.38 3.29
N THR A 144 -0.85 1.04 3.25
CA THR A 144 -1.52 1.59 4.42
C THR A 144 -3.03 1.58 4.28
N VAL A 145 -3.73 1.24 5.36
CA VAL A 145 -5.20 1.28 5.44
C VAL A 145 -5.59 2.06 6.69
N THR A 146 -6.40 3.11 6.49
CA THR A 146 -6.94 3.95 7.56
C THR A 146 -8.45 3.77 7.63
N TRP A 147 -9.00 3.68 8.84
CA TRP A 147 -10.44 3.66 9.08
C TRP A 147 -10.82 4.69 10.14
N GLY A 148 -12.13 4.92 10.29
CA GLY A 148 -12.66 5.84 11.30
C GLY A 148 -12.76 7.32 10.91
N GLY A 149 -12.86 7.62 9.62
CA GLY A 149 -13.26 8.94 9.15
C GLY A 149 -14.77 9.13 9.30
N HIS A 150 -15.19 10.31 9.79
CA HIS A 150 -16.60 10.66 10.03
C HIS A 150 -17.56 10.17 8.94
N HIS A 151 -18.63 9.49 9.35
CA HIS A 151 -19.90 9.51 8.64
C HIS A 151 -20.41 10.97 8.61
N GLY A 152 -20.00 11.73 7.60
CA GLY A 152 -20.64 12.99 7.20
C GLY A 152 -21.83 12.68 6.31
N GLY A 153 -23.03 12.96 6.80
CA GLY A 153 -24.32 12.54 6.27
C GLY A 153 -24.62 12.81 4.79
N GLY A 154 -25.39 11.89 4.23
CA GLY A 154 -26.00 12.02 2.90
C GLY A 154 -27.08 10.98 2.63
N HIS A 155 -27.75 10.46 3.67
CA HIS A 155 -29.05 9.80 3.47
C HIS A 155 -30.09 10.88 3.17
N GLY A 156 -30.27 11.18 1.88
CA GLY A 156 -31.33 12.02 1.34
C GLY A 156 -32.13 11.28 0.28
N GLY A 157 -32.54 10.04 0.58
CA GLY A 157 -33.45 9.28 -0.25
C GLY A 157 -34.88 9.42 0.26
N GLY A 158 -35.70 10.17 -0.48
CA GLY A 158 -37.13 9.85 -0.66
C GLY A 158 -38.16 10.57 0.24
N HIS A 159 -39.16 11.10 -0.46
CA HIS A 159 -40.56 11.31 -0.05
C HIS A 159 -40.97 12.67 0.52
N GLY A 160 -41.59 13.47 -0.36
CA GLY A 160 -42.40 14.63 -0.02
C GLY A 160 -43.30 15.00 -1.20
N GLY A 161 -44.30 14.16 -1.51
CA GLY A 161 -45.35 14.49 -2.45
C GLY A 161 -46.23 15.61 -1.88
N GLY A 162 -46.13 16.81 -2.46
CA GLY A 162 -46.97 17.95 -2.12
C GLY A 162 -48.14 18.07 -3.08
N HIS A 163 -49.28 17.53 -2.68
CA HIS A 163 -50.58 17.95 -3.21
C HIS A 163 -50.83 19.40 -2.76
N GLY A 164 -50.91 20.32 -3.72
CA GLY A 164 -51.36 21.70 -3.50
C GLY A 164 -52.60 21.97 -4.33
N GLY A 165 -53.76 21.85 -3.70
CA GLY A 165 -55.07 22.16 -4.28
C GLY A 165 -55.20 23.64 -4.63
N GLY A 166 -55.78 23.90 -5.78
CA GLY A 166 -56.20 25.23 -6.20
C GLY A 166 -57.38 25.72 -5.36
N HIS A 167 -57.21 26.91 -4.79
CA HIS A 167 -58.31 27.75 -4.34
C HIS A 167 -58.10 29.15 -4.93
N ARG A 168 -58.84 29.44 -6.00
CA ARG A 168 -59.66 30.64 -6.26
C ARG A 168 -60.07 30.68 -7.72
#